data_AF-A0A9E4B889-F1
#
_entry.id   AF-A0A9E4B889-F1
#
_cell.length_a   1.000
_cell.length_b   1.000
_cell.length_c   1.000
_cell.angle_alpha   90.00
_cell.angle_beta   90.00
_cell.angle_gamma   90.00
#
_symmetry.space_group_name_H-M   'P 1'
#
loop_
_entity.id
_entity.type
_entity.pdbx_description
1 polymer ?
#
loop_
_entity_poly.entity_id
_entity_poly.type
_entity_poly.pdbx_seq_one_letter_code
_entity_poly.pdbx_strand_id
1 'polypeptide(L)'
;LFGNADRAVIGALQLATVGLLVWVGARAGLQHGWYLATAVAAGLFGYQQWLIRDRGRDGCFRAFGNNVWVGFALFAGAGADFAIVGIAIR
;
A
#
# COMPACT_ATOMS: atom_id res chain seq x y z
N LEU A 1 -19.28 -2.35 -16.15
CA LEU A 1 -19.76 -1.62 -14.96
C LEU A 1 -19.08 -0.26 -14.80
N PHE A 2 -17.79 -0.08 -15.17
CA PHE A 2 -17.14 1.25 -15.13
C PHE A 2 -16.41 1.65 -16.43
N GLY A 3 -16.28 0.76 -17.42
CA GLY A 3 -15.84 1.08 -18.77
C GLY A 3 -14.44 1.71 -18.82
N ASN A 4 -14.38 3.02 -19.10
CA ASN A 4 -13.12 3.77 -19.11
C ASN A 4 -12.66 4.26 -17.73
N ALA A 5 -13.55 4.25 -16.74
CA ALA A 5 -13.28 4.78 -15.41
C ALA A 5 -12.63 3.77 -14.45
N ASP A 6 -12.54 2.48 -14.82
CA ASP A 6 -12.01 1.40 -13.97
C ASP A 6 -10.66 1.79 -13.34
N ARG A 7 -9.74 2.31 -14.16
CA ARG A 7 -8.42 2.76 -13.73
C ARG A 7 -8.48 3.94 -12.77
N ALA A 8 -9.41 4.88 -12.98
CA ALA A 8 -9.58 6.03 -12.11
C ALA A 8 -10.16 5.62 -10.75
N VAL A 9 -11.15 4.72 -10.75
CA VAL A 9 -11.74 4.17 -9.52
C VAL A 9 -10.69 3.39 -8.72
N ILE A 10 -9.90 2.53 -9.36
CA ILE A 10 -8.79 1.81 -8.71
C ILE A 10 -7.79 2.81 -8.10
N GLY A 11 -7.40 3.84 -8.85
CA GLY A 11 -6.50 4.88 -8.34
C GLY A 11 -7.09 5.64 -7.13
N ALA A 12 -8.37 5.99 -7.17
CA ALA A 12 -9.05 6.66 -6.06
C ALA A 12 -9.10 5.77 -4.80
N LEU A 13 -9.39 4.48 -4.97
CA LEU A 13 -9.38 3.50 -3.87
C LEU A 13 -7.98 3.27 -3.31
N GLN A 14 -6.94 3.26 -4.15
CA GLN A 14 -5.54 3.17 -3.71
C GLN A 14 -5.15 4.40 -2.89
N LEU A 15 -5.51 5.61 -3.34
CA LEU A 15 -5.26 6.85 -2.59
C LEU A 15 -6.02 6.86 -1.25
N ALA A 16 -7.28 6.45 -1.24
CA ALA A 16 -8.07 6.32 -0.02
C ALA A 16 -7.42 5.31 0.95
N THR A 17 -6.94 4.17 0.44
CA THR A 17 -6.20 3.17 1.23
C THR A 17 -4.96 3.77 1.87
N VAL A 18 -4.13 4.48 1.11
CA VAL A 18 -2.93 5.14 1.65
C VAL A 18 -3.29 6.17 2.72
N GLY A 19 -4.32 6.99 2.49
CA GLY A 19 -4.81 7.95 3.47
C GLY A 19 -5.29 7.28 4.78
N LEU A 20 -6.01 6.16 4.67
CA LEU A 20 -6.44 5.37 5.81
C LEU A 20 -5.26 4.74 6.56
N LEU A 21 -4.23 4.26 5.86
CA LEU A 21 -3.02 3.70 6.49
C LEU A 21 -2.24 4.76 7.26
N VAL A 22 -2.10 5.97 6.70
CA VAL A 22 -1.52 7.13 7.41
C VAL A 22 -2.35 7.46 8.65
N TRP A 23 -3.67 7.50 8.53
CA TRP A 23 -4.58 7.78 9.64
C TRP A 23 -4.49 6.73 10.75
N VAL A 24 -4.45 5.45 10.39
CA VAL A 24 -4.24 4.32 11.33
C VAL A 24 -2.89 4.47 12.03
N GLY A 25 -1.82 4.79 11.30
CA GLY A 25 -0.49 5.03 11.88
C GLY A 25 -0.51 6.10 12.96
N ALA A 26 -1.15 7.25 12.66
CA ALA A 26 -1.29 8.33 13.62
C ALA A 26 -2.12 7.95 14.85
N ARG A 27 -3.20 7.16 14.67
CA ARG A 27 -4.08 6.73 15.77
C ARG A 27 -3.45 5.64 16.66
N ALA A 28 -2.63 4.77 16.07
CA ALA A 28 -1.95 3.68 16.75
C ALA A 28 -0.61 4.10 17.37
N GLY A 29 -0.16 5.34 17.13
CA GLY A 29 1.13 5.84 17.63
C GLY A 29 2.35 5.21 16.94
N LEU A 30 2.15 4.59 15.77
CA LEU A 30 3.22 3.96 15.01
C LEU A 30 4.23 5.02 14.53
N GLN A 31 5.51 4.65 14.55
CA GLN A 31 6.63 5.51 14.25
C GLN A 31 7.12 5.30 12.81
N HIS A 32 8.42 5.49 12.58
CA HIS A 32 9.04 5.54 11.26
C HIS A 32 8.87 4.25 10.44
N GLY A 33 8.81 3.07 11.08
CA GLY A 33 8.69 1.79 10.37
C GLY A 33 7.38 1.70 9.58
N TRP A 34 6.28 2.14 10.18
CA TRP A 34 4.96 2.16 9.54
C TRP A 34 4.85 3.18 8.40
N TYR A 35 5.37 4.39 8.58
CA TYR A 35 5.32 5.41 7.52
C TYR A 35 6.22 5.07 6.32
N LEU A 36 7.38 4.45 6.56
CA LEU A 36 8.22 3.93 5.47
C LEU A 36 7.49 2.82 4.70
N ALA A 37 6.86 1.87 5.39
CA ALA A 37 6.07 0.83 4.73
C ALA A 37 4.88 1.39 3.95
N THR A 38 4.20 2.40 4.49
CA THR A 38 3.09 3.09 3.81
C THR A 38 3.57 3.81 2.56
N ALA A 39 4.76 4.42 2.58
CA ALA A 39 5.37 5.04 1.40
C ALA A 39 5.74 3.99 0.33
N VAL A 40 6.29 2.84 0.73
CA VAL A 40 6.56 1.72 -0.18
C VAL A 40 5.26 1.19 -0.82
N ALA A 41 4.21 1.02 -0.02
CA ALA A 41 2.88 0.63 -0.50
C ALA A 41 2.33 1.62 -1.56
N ALA A 42 2.46 2.93 -1.32
CA ALA A 42 2.06 3.96 -2.28
C ALA A 42 2.86 3.86 -3.60
N GLY A 43 4.17 3.61 -3.52
CA GLY A 43 5.00 3.36 -4.71
C GLY A 43 4.56 2.13 -5.50
N LEU A 44 4.25 1.03 -4.81
CA LEU A 44 3.72 -0.20 -5.43
C LEU A 44 2.37 0.02 -6.09
N PHE A 45 1.48 0.83 -5.50
CA PHE A 45 0.23 1.24 -6.13
C PHE A 45 0.46 2.07 -7.39
N GLY A 46 1.44 2.98 -7.38
CA GLY A 46 1.87 3.70 -8.59
C GLY A 46 2.32 2.76 -9.71
N TYR A 47 3.08 1.72 -9.37
CA TYR A 47 3.48 0.68 -10.32
C TYR A 47 2.29 -0.12 -10.85
N GLN A 48 1.35 -0.54 -9.98
CA GLN A 48 0.11 -1.20 -10.41
C GLN A 48 -0.69 -0.31 -11.37
N GLN A 49 -0.76 0.99 -11.11
CA GLN A 49 -1.48 1.95 -11.94
C GLN A 49 -0.83 2.14 -13.32
N TRP A 50 0.48 1.92 -13.43
CA TRP A 50 1.20 1.85 -14.70
C TRP A 50 0.91 0.51 -15.42
N LEU A 51 0.86 -0.61 -14.70
CA LEU A 51 0.61 -1.95 -15.26
C LEU A 51 -0.78 -2.07 -15.90
N ILE A 52 -1.80 -1.46 -15.28
CA ILE A 52 -3.18 -1.56 -15.76
C ILE A 52 -3.52 -0.50 -16.82
N ARG A 53 -2.56 0.32 -17.27
CA ARG A 53 -2.81 1.43 -18.22
C ARG A 53 -3.37 0.94 -19.56
N ASP A 54 -2.86 -0.19 -20.04
CA ASP A 54 -3.22 -0.76 -21.34
C ASP A 54 -4.45 -1.68 -21.24
N ARG A 55 -4.98 -1.88 -20.03
CA ARG A 55 -6.16 -2.71 -19.71
C ARG A 55 -6.14 -4.14 -20.26
N GLY A 56 -4.95 -4.63 -20.60
CA GLY A 56 -4.73 -6.01 -20.99
C GLY A 56 -4.85 -6.94 -19.78
N ARG A 57 -5.37 -8.14 -20.04
CA ARG A 57 -5.51 -9.21 -19.03
C ARG A 57 -4.20 -9.43 -18.27
N ASP A 58 -3.08 -9.50 -18.98
CA ASP A 58 -1.77 -9.75 -18.39
C ASP A 58 -1.29 -8.62 -17.47
N GLY A 59 -1.60 -7.36 -17.82
CA GLY A 59 -1.31 -6.20 -16.97
C GLY A 59 -2.07 -6.28 -15.64
N CYS A 60 -3.36 -6.61 -15.71
CA CYS A 60 -4.21 -6.78 -14.52
C CYS A 60 -3.75 -7.96 -13.65
N PHE A 61 -3.38 -9.10 -14.22
CA PHE A 61 -2.86 -10.24 -13.43
C PHE A 61 -1.53 -9.91 -12.75
N ARG A 62 -0.62 -9.21 -13.43
CA ARG A 62 0.62 -8.76 -12.81
C ARG A 62 0.36 -7.74 -11.69
N ALA A 63 -0.60 -6.82 -11.87
CA ALA A 63 -0.96 -5.87 -10.82
C ALA A 63 -1.59 -6.56 -9.60
N PHE A 64 -2.45 -7.57 -9.84
CA PHE A 64 -3.03 -8.41 -8.80
C PHE A 64 -1.95 -9.17 -8.02
N GLY A 65 -1.03 -9.84 -8.71
CA GLY A 65 0.09 -10.54 -8.08
C GLY A 65 1.03 -9.60 -7.31
N ASN A 66 1.28 -8.40 -7.85
CA ASN A 66 2.09 -7.38 -7.18
C ASN A 66 1.50 -6.96 -5.82
N ASN A 67 0.20 -7.10 -5.61
CA ASN A 67 -0.46 -6.68 -4.38
C ASN A 67 -0.02 -7.47 -3.14
N VAL A 68 0.55 -8.67 -3.31
CA VAL A 68 1.19 -9.42 -2.21
C VAL A 68 2.33 -8.61 -1.57
N TRP A 69 3.10 -7.88 -2.38
CA TRP A 69 4.21 -7.05 -1.88
C TRP A 69 3.75 -5.86 -1.06
N VAL A 70 2.54 -5.33 -1.33
CA VAL A 70 1.92 -4.28 -0.50
C VAL A 70 1.64 -4.83 0.90
N GLY A 71 0.99 -6.00 0.98
CA GLY A 71 0.72 -6.66 2.26
C GLY A 71 2.00 -6.99 3.03
N PHE A 72 3.01 -7.52 2.34
CA PHE A 72 4.31 -7.81 2.92
C PHE A 72 5.00 -6.56 3.48
N ALA A 73 5.02 -5.45 2.71
CA ALA A 73 5.63 -4.19 3.17
C ALA A 73 4.96 -3.66 4.43
N LEU A 74 3.62 -3.64 4.48
CA LEU A 74 2.87 -3.18 5.65
C LEU A 74 3.07 -4.07 6.87
N PHE A 75 3.10 -5.39 6.68
CA PHE A 75 3.38 -6.34 7.76
C PHE A 75 4.81 -6.15 8.32
N ALA A 76 5.80 -6.03 7.45
CA ALA A 76 7.19 -5.79 7.84
C ALA A 76 7.35 -4.44 8.55
N GLY A 77 6.69 -3.38 8.07
CA GLY A 77 6.70 -2.06 8.71
C GLY A 77 6.09 -2.05 10.09
N ALA A 78 4.93 -2.70 10.26
CA ALA A 78 4.32 -2.87 11.58
C ALA A 78 5.22 -3.68 12.52
N GLY A 79 5.77 -4.80 12.04
CA GLY A 79 6.69 -5.63 12.82
C GLY A 79 7.96 -4.89 13.23
N ALA A 80 8.53 -4.08 12.33
CA ALA A 80 9.68 -3.24 12.63
C ALA A 80 9.35 -2.21 13.72
N ASP A 81 8.18 -1.58 13.64
CA ASP A 81 7.76 -0.60 14.66
C ASP A 81 7.56 -1.26 16.02
N PHE A 82 6.87 -2.41 16.09
CA PHE A 82 6.71 -3.16 17.34
C PHE A 82 8.04 -3.69 17.89
N ALA A 83 8.97 -4.12 17.03
CA ALA A 83 10.29 -4.55 17.46
C ALA A 83 11.12 -3.38 18.01
N ILE A 84 11.12 -2.23 17.33
CA ILE A 84 11.87 -1.04 17.73
C ILE A 84 11.29 -0.43 19.02
N VAL A 85 9.97 -0.29 19.11
CA VAL A 85 9.29 0.25 20.31
C VAL A 85 9.39 -0.74 21.48
N GLY A 86 9.28 -2.05 21.22
CA GLY A 86 9.47 -3.09 22.24
C GLY A 86 10.89 -3.17 22.78
N ILE A 87 11.91 -2.77 21.99
CA ILE A 87 13.30 -2.64 22.44
C ILE A 87 13.51 -1.34 23.23
N ALA A 88 12.86 -0.24 22.87
CA ALA A 88 13.05 1.06 23.51
C ALA A 88 12.40 1.19 24.91
N ILE A 89 11.45 0.32 25.27
CA ILE A 89 10.77 0.30 26.58
C ILE A 89 11.40 -0.74 27.54
N ARG A 90 12.41 -1.49 27.08
CA ARG A 90 13.14 -2.49 27.87
C ARG A 90 14.50 -1.95 28.31
#